data_AF-H1VRQ5-F1
#
_entry.id   AF-H1VRQ5-F1
#
_cell.length_a   1.000
_cell.length_b   1.000
_cell.length_c   1.000
_cell.angle_alpha   90.00
_cell.angle_beta   90.00
_cell.angle_gamma   90.00
#
_symmetry.space_group_name_H-M   'P 1'
#
loop_
_entity.id
_entity.type
_entity.pdbx_description
1 polymer ?
#
loop_
_entity_poly.entity_id
_entity_poly.type
_entity_poly.pdbx_seq_one_letter_code
_entity_poly.pdbx_strand_id
1 'polypeptide(L)'
;MTSPQDFKSLQDNVEAALVATVKSVNRVSAQDLPFLRAVDPSVGEDLDAKTTRILELSTTLLKSAADVCGLNAPDLEDTDDIDMRWRSIVDIVDSVLEKADTSIDEYTGALKRKDAPAADAAPQAKKPKTTGTVVRSANITKPQLHFAQLVDNNALWKPVITKKPHAKVPLEESLVQASL
;
A
#
# COMPACT_ATOMS: atom_id res chain seq x y z
N MET A 1 -16.85 11.25 13.85
CA MET A 1 -16.83 9.88 13.31
C MET A 1 -17.52 9.92 11.96
N THR A 2 -16.80 10.32 10.92
CA THR A 2 -17.30 10.35 9.54
C THR A 2 -17.56 8.90 9.12
N SER A 3 -18.76 8.59 8.63
CA SER A 3 -19.06 7.29 8.03
C SER A 3 -17.95 6.95 7.01
N PRO A 4 -17.49 5.69 6.89
CA PRO A 4 -16.59 5.31 5.81
C PRO A 4 -17.24 5.76 4.51
N GLN A 5 -16.60 6.69 3.79
CA GLN A 5 -17.05 7.01 2.44
C GLN A 5 -17.06 5.69 1.68
N ASP A 6 -18.16 5.41 0.99
CA ASP A 6 -18.24 4.28 0.08
C ASP A 6 -17.07 4.41 -0.92
N PHE A 7 -16.18 3.42 -0.90
CA PHE A 7 -14.97 3.43 -1.71
C PHE A 7 -15.30 3.64 -3.19
N LYS A 8 -16.42 3.08 -3.65
CA LYS A 8 -16.86 3.23 -5.04
C LYS A 8 -17.17 4.69 -5.37
N SER A 9 -17.92 5.36 -4.51
CA SER A 9 -18.21 6.79 -4.65
C SER A 9 -16.94 7.66 -4.64
N LEU A 10 -15.94 7.34 -3.81
CA LEU A 10 -14.65 8.04 -3.81
C LEU A 10 -13.87 7.79 -5.11
N GLN A 11 -13.77 6.53 -5.53
CA GLN A 11 -13.10 6.13 -6.77
C GLN A 11 -13.69 6.87 -7.99
N ASP A 12 -15.01 6.85 -8.14
CA ASP A 12 -15.69 7.45 -9.28
C ASP A 12 -15.44 8.97 -9.37
N ASN A 13 -15.45 9.65 -8.21
CA ASN A 13 -15.16 11.08 -8.14
C ASN A 13 -13.71 11.41 -8.52
N VAL A 14 -12.75 10.64 -8.00
CA VAL A 14 -11.32 10.85 -8.28
C VAL A 14 -10.99 10.53 -9.74
N GLU A 15 -11.53 9.43 -10.29
CA GLU A 15 -11.32 9.04 -11.69
C GLU A 15 -11.91 10.08 -12.65
N ALA A 16 -13.14 10.54 -12.40
CA ALA A 16 -13.77 11.57 -13.23
C ALA A 16 -12.96 12.88 -13.22
N ALA A 17 -12.48 13.31 -12.05
CA ALA A 17 -11.65 14.49 -11.92
C ALA A 17 -10.32 14.32 -12.68
N LEU A 18 -9.64 13.19 -12.52
CA LEU A 18 -8.38 12.89 -13.20
C LEU A 18 -8.54 12.91 -14.73
N VAL A 19 -9.57 12.25 -15.26
CA VAL A 19 -9.85 12.24 -16.70
C VAL A 19 -10.13 13.65 -17.23
N ALA A 20 -10.90 14.46 -16.50
CA ALA A 20 -11.18 15.85 -16.88
C ALA A 20 -9.90 16.70 -16.88
N THR A 21 -9.03 16.53 -15.88
CA THR A 21 -7.73 17.23 -15.81
C THR A 21 -6.83 16.84 -16.96
N VAL A 22 -6.64 15.54 -17.24
CA VAL A 22 -5.80 15.05 -18.35
C VAL A 22 -6.30 15.58 -19.70
N LYS A 23 -7.61 15.55 -19.95
CA LYS A 23 -8.20 16.12 -21.18
C LYS A 23 -7.94 17.62 -21.31
N SER A 24 -8.06 18.36 -20.21
CA SER A 24 -7.84 19.80 -20.18
C SER A 24 -6.37 20.15 -20.44
N VAL A 25 -5.44 19.44 -19.78
CA VAL A 25 -4.00 19.59 -20.00
C VAL A 25 -3.65 19.32 -21.46
N ASN A 26 -4.10 18.20 -22.03
CA ASN A 26 -3.83 17.88 -23.44
C ASN A 26 -4.35 18.96 -24.41
N ARG A 27 -5.52 19.55 -24.13
CA ARG A 27 -6.08 20.64 -24.94
C ARG A 27 -5.24 21.91 -24.85
N VAL A 28 -4.74 22.24 -23.65
CA VAL A 28 -3.89 23.41 -23.40
C VAL A 28 -2.51 23.22 -24.02
N SER A 29 -1.88 22.06 -23.81
CA SER A 29 -0.56 21.71 -24.37
C SER A 29 -0.53 21.65 -25.90
N ALA A 30 -1.69 21.49 -26.55
CA ALA A 30 -1.80 21.56 -28.02
C ALA A 30 -1.81 22.99 -28.59
N GLN A 31 -1.86 24.02 -27.75
CA GLN A 31 -1.79 25.42 -28.16
C GLN A 31 -0.35 25.92 -28.21
N ASP A 32 -0.13 27.08 -28.85
CA ASP A 32 1.17 27.77 -28.85
C ASP A 32 1.40 28.51 -27.52
N LEU A 33 1.77 27.75 -26.48
CA LEU A 33 2.03 28.27 -25.14
C LEU A 33 3.17 29.31 -25.11
N PRO A 34 4.30 29.14 -25.82
CA PRO A 34 5.35 30.17 -25.89
C PRO A 34 4.84 31.50 -26.41
N PHE A 35 4.01 31.50 -27.47
CA PHE A 35 3.41 32.72 -27.98
C PHE A 35 2.45 33.36 -26.97
N LEU A 36 1.53 32.59 -26.39
CA LEU A 36 0.57 33.10 -25.41
C LEU A 36 1.26 33.73 -24.20
N ARG A 37 2.35 33.11 -23.74
CA ARG A 37 3.17 33.58 -22.63
C ARG A 37 3.93 34.87 -22.95
N ALA A 38 4.31 35.08 -24.20
CA ALA A 38 4.95 36.31 -24.67
C ALA A 38 3.95 37.48 -24.82
N VAL A 39 2.70 37.17 -25.17
CA VAL A 39 1.63 38.17 -25.35
C VAL A 39 1.03 38.61 -24.02
N ASP A 40 0.85 37.67 -23.08
CA ASP A 40 0.27 37.93 -21.77
C ASP A 40 1.10 37.23 -20.68
N PRO A 41 1.91 37.97 -19.90
CA PRO A 41 2.69 37.41 -18.80
C PRO A 41 1.85 36.69 -17.74
N SER A 42 0.60 37.11 -17.52
CA SER A 42 -0.27 36.48 -16.51
C SER A 42 -0.63 35.03 -16.85
N VAL A 43 -0.72 34.71 -18.15
CA VAL A 43 -0.91 33.33 -18.62
C VAL A 43 0.28 32.46 -18.25
N GLY A 44 1.49 33.02 -18.28
CA GLY A 44 2.71 32.33 -17.85
C GLY A 44 2.68 32.00 -16.36
N GLU A 45 2.35 32.97 -15.52
CA GLU A 45 2.25 32.80 -14.07
C GLU A 45 1.19 31.77 -13.69
N ASP A 46 0.01 31.82 -14.32
CA ASP A 46 -1.06 30.86 -14.09
C ASP A 46 -0.65 29.44 -14.52
N LEU A 47 0.02 29.30 -15.67
CA LEU A 47 0.49 28.01 -16.17
C LEU A 47 1.52 27.38 -15.23
N ASP A 48 2.48 28.18 -14.74
CA ASP A 48 3.47 27.72 -13.78
C ASP A 48 2.82 27.28 -12.47
N ALA A 49 1.90 28.10 -11.92
CA ALA A 49 1.19 27.76 -10.69
C ALA A 49 0.39 26.45 -10.81
N LYS A 50 -0.24 26.18 -11.98
CA LYS A 50 -0.91 24.90 -12.21
C LYS A 50 0.06 23.74 -12.37
N THR A 51 1.19 23.96 -13.05
CA THR A 51 2.24 22.95 -13.25
C THR A 51 2.84 22.53 -11.91
N THR A 52 3.20 23.49 -11.05
CA THR A 52 3.69 23.23 -9.69
C THR A 52 2.67 22.44 -8.87
N ARG A 53 1.38 22.82 -8.90
CA ARG A 53 0.33 22.09 -8.18
C ARG A 53 0.18 20.63 -8.67
N ILE A 54 0.28 20.39 -9.98
CA ILE A 54 0.21 19.04 -10.53
C ILE A 54 1.43 18.22 -10.08
N LEU A 55 2.61 18.83 -10.07
CA LEU A 55 3.84 18.21 -9.59
C LEU A 55 3.73 17.84 -8.10
N GLU A 56 3.30 18.77 -7.24
CA GLU A 56 3.10 18.53 -5.80
C GLU A 56 2.14 17.37 -5.52
N LEU A 57 1.01 17.31 -6.23
CA LEU A 57 0.04 16.23 -6.11
C LEU A 57 0.64 14.88 -6.54
N SER A 58 1.37 14.88 -7.67
CA SER A 58 2.03 13.69 -8.19
C SER A 58 3.11 13.17 -7.23
N THR A 59 3.91 14.08 -6.68
CA THR A 59 4.95 13.77 -5.67
C THR A 59 4.34 13.24 -4.38
N THR A 60 3.20 13.78 -3.95
CA THR A 60 2.48 13.29 -2.76
C THR A 60 1.94 11.87 -2.97
N LEU A 61 1.37 11.59 -4.14
CA LEU A 61 0.92 10.24 -4.51
C LEU A 61 2.09 9.26 -4.58
N LEU A 62 3.22 9.69 -5.17
CA LEU A 62 4.43 8.88 -5.25
C LEU A 62 5.01 8.57 -3.86
N LYS A 63 5.03 9.55 -2.95
CA LYS A 63 5.43 9.38 -1.54
C LYS A 63 4.55 8.33 -0.85
N SER A 64 3.23 8.46 -0.97
CA SER A 64 2.30 7.47 -0.42
C SER A 64 2.49 6.07 -1.02
N ALA A 65 2.78 5.96 -2.32
CA ALA A 65 3.03 4.69 -2.99
C ALA A 65 4.34 4.03 -2.51
N ALA A 66 5.39 4.83 -2.36
CA ALA A 66 6.68 4.37 -1.86
C ALA A 66 6.57 3.85 -0.42
N ASP A 67 5.85 4.56 0.44
CA ASP A 67 5.60 4.13 1.83
C ASP A 67 4.93 2.75 1.90
N VAL A 68 3.90 2.53 1.05
CA VAL A 68 3.23 1.22 0.96
C VAL A 68 4.18 0.14 0.46
N CYS A 69 5.14 0.48 -0.40
CA CYS A 69 6.15 -0.44 -0.92
C CYS A 69 7.36 -0.63 0.00
N GLY A 70 7.52 0.19 1.04
CA GLY A 70 8.74 0.21 1.87
C GLY A 70 9.95 0.79 1.14
N LEU A 71 9.71 1.67 0.16
CA LEU A 71 10.73 2.36 -0.63
C LEU A 71 10.81 3.82 -0.22
N ASN A 72 11.94 4.46 -0.52
CA ASN A 72 12.10 5.90 -0.34
C ASN A 72 11.65 6.62 -1.61
N ALA A 73 10.69 7.53 -1.48
CA ALA A 73 10.30 8.36 -2.61
C ALA A 73 11.37 9.42 -2.93
N PRO A 74 11.64 9.67 -4.22
CA PRO A 74 12.46 10.81 -4.62
C PRO A 74 11.75 12.12 -4.24
N ASP A 75 12.54 13.12 -3.85
CA ASP A 75 12.03 14.50 -3.90
C ASP A 75 11.90 14.94 -5.35
N LEU A 76 10.98 15.83 -5.70
CA LEU A 76 10.82 16.33 -7.07
C LEU A 76 10.37 17.79 -6.97
N GLU A 77 11.24 18.72 -7.32
CA GLU A 77 10.97 20.16 -7.24
C GLU A 77 10.54 20.72 -8.60
N ASP A 78 11.13 20.21 -9.69
CA ASP A 78 10.86 20.64 -11.06
C ASP A 78 10.82 19.47 -12.07
N THR A 79 10.81 19.82 -13.36
CA THR A 79 10.79 18.85 -14.45
C THR A 79 12.13 18.14 -14.65
N ASP A 80 13.25 18.81 -14.39
CA ASP A 80 14.58 18.24 -14.57
C ASP A 80 14.84 17.13 -13.56
N ASP A 81 14.32 17.31 -12.35
CA ASP A 81 14.30 16.30 -11.30
C ASP A 81 13.57 15.01 -11.69
N ILE A 82 12.49 15.13 -12.45
CA ILE A 82 11.73 13.97 -12.95
C ILE A 82 12.62 13.15 -13.88
N ASP A 83 13.33 13.80 -14.80
CA ASP A 83 14.22 13.14 -15.75
C ASP A 83 15.43 12.51 -15.02
N MET A 84 16.03 13.23 -14.09
CA MET A 84 17.17 12.74 -13.30
C MET A 84 16.80 11.55 -12.41
N ARG A 85 15.60 11.54 -11.84
CA ARG A 85 15.13 10.55 -10.86
C ARG A 85 14.13 9.55 -11.45
N TRP A 86 13.97 9.53 -12.77
CA TRP A 86 12.99 8.69 -13.48
C TRP A 86 13.07 7.22 -13.09
N ARG A 87 14.28 6.67 -12.93
CA ARG A 87 14.47 5.28 -12.49
C ARG A 87 13.81 5.00 -11.13
N SER A 88 13.99 5.89 -10.16
CA SER A 88 13.39 5.74 -8.83
C SER A 88 11.86 5.82 -8.88
N ILE A 89 11.31 6.65 -9.78
CA ILE A 89 9.87 6.74 -9.99
C ILE A 89 9.34 5.41 -10.55
N VAL A 90 10.00 4.87 -11.57
CA VAL A 90 9.64 3.58 -12.19
C VAL A 90 9.72 2.44 -11.17
N ASP A 91 10.79 2.36 -10.37
CA ASP A 91 10.95 1.32 -9.36
C ASP A 91 9.78 1.30 -8.35
N ILE A 92 9.28 2.48 -7.96
CA ILE A 92 8.12 2.60 -7.07
C ILE A 92 6.84 2.12 -7.77
N VAL A 93 6.62 2.54 -9.02
CA VAL A 93 5.44 2.13 -9.80
C VAL A 93 5.42 0.62 -10.02
N ASP A 94 6.55 0.03 -10.41
CA ASP A 94 6.67 -1.42 -10.61
C ASP A 94 6.40 -2.19 -9.31
N SER A 95 6.91 -1.69 -8.17
CA SER A 95 6.65 -2.29 -6.86
C SER A 95 5.17 -2.23 -6.46
N VAL A 96 4.47 -1.15 -6.80
CA VAL A 96 3.01 -1.05 -6.58
C VAL A 96 2.27 -2.06 -7.45
N LEU A 97 2.65 -2.21 -8.72
CA LEU A 97 2.03 -3.17 -9.63
C LEU A 97 2.27 -4.62 -9.20
N GLU A 98 3.48 -4.96 -8.74
CA GLU A 98 3.78 -6.28 -8.19
C GLU A 98 2.92 -6.60 -6.95
N LYS A 99 2.71 -5.62 -6.07
CA LYS A 99 1.82 -5.78 -4.91
C LYS A 99 0.36 -5.91 -5.32
N ALA A 100 -0.07 -5.17 -6.34
CA ALA A 100 -1.43 -5.28 -6.88
C ALA A 100 -1.67 -6.68 -7.45
N ASP A 101 -0.76 -7.18 -8.29
CA ASP A 101 -0.84 -8.54 -8.84
C ASP A 101 -0.85 -9.59 -7.74
N THR A 102 0.03 -9.47 -6.74
CA THR A 102 0.05 -10.36 -5.57
C THR A 102 -1.29 -10.35 -4.84
N SER A 103 -1.89 -9.16 -4.64
CA SER A 103 -3.19 -9.03 -3.96
C SER A 103 -4.34 -9.66 -4.75
N ILE A 104 -4.29 -9.56 -6.08
CA ILE A 104 -5.26 -10.19 -6.98
C ILE A 104 -5.09 -11.71 -6.95
N ASP A 105 -3.85 -12.22 -6.95
CA ASP A 105 -3.57 -13.65 -6.86
C ASP A 105 -4.03 -14.26 -5.53
N GLU A 106 -3.85 -13.53 -4.43
CA GLU A 106 -4.32 -13.91 -3.10
C GLU A 106 -5.87 -13.91 -3.03
N TYR A 107 -6.53 -12.90 -3.61
CA TYR A 107 -7.98 -12.78 -3.62
C TYR A 107 -8.65 -13.85 -4.52
N THR A 108 -8.11 -14.06 -5.71
CA THR A 108 -8.65 -15.03 -6.69
C THR A 108 -8.30 -16.48 -6.35
N GLY A 109 -7.36 -16.71 -5.42
CA GLY A 109 -6.80 -18.03 -5.14
C GLY A 109 -5.96 -18.58 -6.30
N ALA A 110 -5.59 -17.73 -7.28
CA ALA A 110 -4.70 -18.08 -8.38
C ALA A 110 -3.27 -18.34 -7.89
N LEU A 111 -2.94 -17.91 -6.67
CA LEU A 111 -1.89 -18.53 -5.87
C LEU A 111 -2.30 -19.98 -5.56
N LYS A 112 -2.20 -20.85 -6.57
CA LYS A 112 -2.20 -22.30 -6.40
C LYS A 112 -1.11 -22.55 -5.38
N ARG A 113 -1.49 -22.79 -4.13
CA ARG A 113 -0.65 -23.53 -3.19
C ARG A 113 -0.12 -24.67 -4.02
N LYS A 114 1.20 -24.77 -4.15
CA LYS A 114 1.83 -25.99 -4.66
C LYS A 114 1.59 -27.08 -3.61
N ASP A 115 0.33 -27.46 -3.42
CA ASP A 115 -0.06 -28.75 -2.94
C ASP A 115 0.20 -29.67 -4.14
N ALA A 116 1.48 -30.01 -4.33
CA ALA A 116 1.82 -31.12 -5.19
C ALA A 116 1.07 -32.34 -4.62
N PRO A 117 0.19 -33.01 -5.39
CA PRO A 117 -0.36 -34.26 -4.96
C PRO A 117 0.81 -35.26 -4.94
N ALA A 118 1.27 -35.63 -3.75
CA ALA A 118 2.11 -36.81 -3.59
C ALA A 118 1.22 -38.04 -3.80
N ALA A 119 0.90 -38.32 -5.07
CA ALA A 119 0.38 -39.60 -5.49
C ALA A 119 1.53 -40.62 -5.41
N ASP A 120 1.30 -41.67 -4.63
CA ASP A 120 1.94 -42.99 -4.68
C ASP A 120 3.37 -43.06 -5.24
N ALA A 121 4.35 -42.96 -4.35
CA ALA A 121 5.65 -43.60 -4.56
C ALA A 121 5.91 -44.57 -3.40
N ALA A 122 5.95 -45.86 -3.75
CA ALA A 122 6.14 -47.01 -2.88
C ALA A 122 7.28 -46.85 -1.84
N PRO A 123 7.20 -47.52 -0.67
CA PRO A 123 8.17 -47.36 0.40
C PRO A 123 9.49 -48.05 0.05
N GLN A 124 10.47 -47.31 -0.47
CA GLN A 124 11.86 -47.76 -0.46
C GLN A 124 12.43 -47.61 0.95
N ALA A 125 12.69 -48.74 1.58
CA ALA A 125 13.36 -48.86 2.87
C ALA A 125 14.71 -48.11 2.87
N LYS A 126 14.82 -47.06 3.69
CA LYS A 126 16.11 -46.44 4.04
C LYS A 126 16.21 -46.28 5.56
N LYS A 127 17.38 -46.72 6.05
CA LYS A 127 17.84 -46.90 7.44
C LYS A 127 17.58 -45.68 8.36
N PRO A 128 17.46 -45.88 9.68
CA PRO A 128 17.19 -44.79 10.61
C PRO A 128 18.42 -43.90 10.74
N LYS A 129 18.33 -42.66 10.24
CA LYS A 129 19.25 -41.58 10.60
C LYS A 129 18.59 -40.73 11.68
N THR A 130 19.07 -40.88 12.90
CA THR A 130 18.80 -39.99 14.03
C THR A 130 19.50 -38.66 13.80
N THR A 131 18.78 -37.68 13.26
CA THR A 131 19.08 -36.26 13.44
C THR A 131 17.77 -35.51 13.41
N GLY A 132 17.53 -34.71 14.46
CA GLY A 132 16.27 -34.03 14.74
C GLY A 132 15.64 -33.41 13.49
N THR A 133 14.41 -33.82 13.21
CA THR A 133 13.60 -33.38 12.09
C THR A 133 13.35 -31.89 12.21
N VAL A 134 14.21 -31.06 11.62
CA VAL A 134 13.84 -29.67 11.36
C VAL A 134 12.79 -29.75 10.26
N VAL A 135 11.54 -29.55 10.66
CA VAL A 135 10.37 -29.55 9.79
C VAL A 135 10.41 -28.30 8.91
N ARG A 136 11.38 -28.21 7.98
CA ARG A 136 11.55 -27.06 7.06
C ARG A 136 10.55 -27.08 5.90
N SER A 137 9.68 -28.10 5.82
CA SER A 137 8.86 -28.36 4.63
C SER A 137 7.40 -28.70 4.95
N ALA A 138 6.92 -28.38 6.15
CA ALA A 138 5.48 -28.41 6.37
C ALA A 138 4.88 -27.16 5.70
N ASN A 139 3.91 -27.36 4.78
CA ASN A 139 3.03 -26.32 4.27
C ASN A 139 2.15 -25.78 5.44
N ILE A 140 2.76 -25.14 6.42
CA ILE A 140 2.06 -24.58 7.57
C ILE A 140 1.37 -23.33 7.09
N THR A 141 0.06 -23.40 6.92
CA THR A 141 -0.79 -22.24 6.68
C THR A 141 -0.58 -21.24 7.82
N LYS A 142 -0.48 -19.94 7.51
CA LYS A 142 -0.33 -18.86 8.50
C LYS A 142 -1.41 -18.99 9.59
N PRO A 143 -1.07 -19.40 10.82
CA PRO A 143 -2.07 -19.65 11.86
C PRO A 143 -2.83 -18.38 12.24
N GLN A 144 -2.21 -17.20 12.06
CA GLN A 144 -2.80 -15.89 12.34
C GLN A 144 -4.09 -15.65 11.54
N LEU A 145 -4.24 -16.25 10.34
CA LEU A 145 -5.44 -16.13 9.51
C LEU A 145 -6.67 -16.83 10.11
N HIS A 146 -6.46 -17.72 11.09
CA HIS A 146 -7.51 -18.51 11.72
C HIS A 146 -7.88 -17.97 13.11
N PHE A 147 -7.36 -16.81 13.50
CA PHE A 147 -7.72 -16.19 14.78
C PHE A 147 -9.12 -15.59 14.71
N ALA A 148 -9.90 -15.77 15.78
CA ALA A 148 -11.23 -15.16 15.88
C ALA A 148 -11.18 -13.63 15.89
N GLN A 149 -10.10 -13.06 16.44
CA GLN A 149 -9.76 -11.65 16.35
C GLN A 149 -8.57 -11.51 15.39
N LEU A 150 -8.76 -10.75 14.31
CA LEU A 150 -7.71 -10.44 13.36
C LEU A 150 -6.63 -9.57 14.02
N VAL A 151 -5.40 -9.68 13.52
CA VAL A 151 -4.26 -8.90 13.99
C VAL A 151 -4.41 -7.45 13.53
N ASP A 152 -4.40 -6.51 14.47
CA ASP A 152 -4.32 -5.06 14.23
C ASP A 152 -2.92 -4.56 14.59
N ASN A 153 -2.16 -4.11 13.59
CA ASN A 153 -0.78 -3.64 13.76
C ASN A 153 -0.68 -2.16 14.17
N ASN A 154 -1.79 -1.42 14.18
CA ASN A 154 -1.81 0.01 14.48
C ASN A 154 -2.42 0.33 15.85
N ALA A 155 -2.96 -0.68 16.55
CA ALA A 155 -3.53 -0.50 17.87
C ALA A 155 -2.45 -0.27 18.94
N LEU A 156 -2.65 0.76 19.77
CA LEU A 156 -1.95 0.87 21.04
C LEU A 156 -2.24 -0.38 21.89
N TRP A 157 -1.22 -0.85 22.62
CA TRP A 157 -1.37 -2.02 23.48
C TRP A 157 -2.49 -1.81 24.51
N LYS A 158 -3.37 -2.81 24.62
CA LYS A 158 -4.47 -2.84 25.60
C LYS A 158 -4.55 -4.23 26.24
N PRO A 159 -4.77 -4.32 27.57
CA PRO A 159 -5.03 -5.60 28.22
C PRO A 159 -6.26 -6.30 27.65
N VAL A 160 -6.14 -7.58 27.31
CA VAL A 160 -7.25 -8.42 26.78
C VAL A 160 -7.99 -9.17 27.91
N ILE A 161 -7.65 -8.88 29.18
CA ILE A 161 -8.22 -9.55 30.35
C ILE A 161 -9.68 -9.10 30.58
N THR A 162 -10.60 -10.07 30.63
CA THR A 162 -12.04 -9.81 30.86
C THR A 162 -12.47 -10.05 32.31
N LYS A 163 -11.68 -10.82 33.08
CA LYS A 163 -11.97 -11.16 34.48
C LYS A 163 -10.67 -11.21 35.27
N LYS A 164 -10.69 -10.62 36.47
CA LYS A 164 -9.55 -10.61 37.41
C LYS A 164 -9.89 -11.44 38.66
N PRO A 165 -9.83 -12.79 38.60
CA PRO A 165 -10.09 -13.62 39.77
C PRO A 165 -9.02 -13.39 40.86
N HIS A 166 -9.42 -13.52 42.13
CA HIS A 166 -8.56 -13.30 43.31
C HIS A 166 -7.95 -11.90 43.40
N ALA A 167 -8.65 -10.90 42.87
CA ALA A 167 -8.23 -9.51 42.90
C ALA A 167 -8.21 -8.92 44.32
N LYS A 168 -7.10 -8.28 44.68
CA LYS A 168 -7.04 -7.32 45.82
C LYS A 168 -7.47 -5.91 45.41
N VAL A 169 -7.34 -5.58 44.12
CA VAL A 169 -7.75 -4.31 43.50
C VAL A 169 -8.67 -4.65 42.32
N PRO A 170 -9.89 -4.07 42.23
CA PRO A 170 -10.84 -4.31 41.14
C PRO A 170 -10.25 -4.16 39.74
N LEU A 171 -10.86 -4.83 38.76
CA LEU A 171 -10.38 -4.81 37.37
C LEU A 171 -10.50 -3.40 36.79
N GLU A 172 -11.58 -2.71 37.11
CA GLU A 172 -11.94 -1.36 36.69
C GLU A 172 -10.89 -0.34 37.12
N GLU A 173 -10.41 -0.46 38.36
CA GLU A 173 -9.33 0.37 38.90
C GLU A 173 -7.95 0.03 38.30
N SER A 174 -7.79 -1.17 37.74
CA SER A 174 -6.53 -1.63 37.14
C SER A 174 -6.39 -1.23 35.67
N LEU A 175 -7.50 -0.92 34.99
CA LEU A 175 -7.55 -0.59 33.57
C LEU A 175 -7.61 0.92 33.29
N VAL A 176 -7.43 1.76 34.32
CA VAL A 176 -7.37 3.21 34.15
C VAL A 176 -6.08 3.56 33.41
N GLN A 177 -6.20 3.98 32.15
CA GLN A 177 -5.08 4.60 31.44
C GLN A 177 -4.74 5.91 32.16
N ALA A 178 -3.49 6.05 32.62
CA ALA A 178 -3.00 7.33 33.10
C ALA A 178 -3.16 8.35 31.95
N SER A 179 -3.96 9.38 32.17
CA SER A 179 -4.06 10.52 31.27
C SER A 179 -2.68 11.18 31.20
N LEU A 180 -2.04 11.12 30.03
CA LEU A 180 -0.97 12.03 29.65
C LEU A 180 -1.57 13.32 29.11
#